data_AF-A0A8C1M605-F1
#
_entry.id   AF-A0A8C1M605-F1
#
_cell.length_a   1.000
_cell.length_b   1.000
_cell.length_c   1.000
_cell.angle_alpha   90.00
_cell.angle_beta   90.00
_cell.angle_gamma   90.00
#
_symmetry.space_group_name_H-M   'P 1'
#
loop_
_entity.id
_entity.type
_entity.pdbx_description
1 polymer ?
#
loop_
_entity_poly.entity_id
_entity_poly.type
_entity_poly.pdbx_seq_one_letter_code
_entity_poly.pdbx_strand_id
1 'polypeptide(L)'
;MSQFSSEDEAELQSLLRELLKSVKDRISGAPSVECAEEILLHLEETDKNFHNYEFVKYLREYVESSLGTVIEEETENFTRGDGHAIGPGQDTLVHAVTKRTRESTQYKQMMQTLKQTMMVVVESLINKFEEDQLKKEEMDRKSQHEQSSSHYTENCSDSDSSFNQVIV
;
A
#
# COMPACT_ATOMS: atom_id res chain seq x y z
N MET A 1 19.43 -0.20 15.41
CA MET A 1 18.07 0.33 15.23
C MET A 1 17.61 -0.06 13.85
N SER A 2 16.43 -0.64 13.72
CA SER A 2 15.94 -1.21 12.47
C SER A 2 15.51 -0.09 11.51
N GLN A 3 16.44 0.34 10.65
CA GLN A 3 16.12 1.16 9.48
C GLN A 3 15.66 0.22 8.38
N PHE A 4 14.61 0.61 7.65
CA PHE A 4 14.19 -0.13 6.46
C PHE A 4 15.28 -0.04 5.39
N SER A 5 15.69 -1.20 4.89
CA SER A 5 16.51 -1.30 3.69
C SER A 5 15.67 -1.13 2.43
N SER A 6 16.33 -0.98 1.28
CA SER A 6 15.64 -0.97 -0.01
C SER A 6 14.88 -2.27 -0.30
N GLU A 7 15.34 -3.40 0.25
CA GLU A 7 14.67 -4.69 0.11
C GLU A 7 13.39 -4.72 0.94
N ASP A 8 13.45 -4.23 2.19
CA ASP A 8 12.28 -4.10 3.05
C ASP A 8 11.23 -3.15 2.45
N GLU A 9 11.67 -2.04 1.84
CA GLU A 9 10.78 -1.11 1.13
C GLU A 9 10.07 -1.80 -0.05
N ALA A 10 10.79 -2.61 -0.83
CA ALA A 10 10.22 -3.35 -1.94
C ALA A 10 9.22 -4.44 -1.48
N GLU A 11 9.54 -5.12 -0.38
CA GLU A 11 8.65 -6.10 0.24
C GLU A 11 7.37 -5.42 0.77
N LEU A 12 7.51 -4.36 1.57
CA LEU A 12 6.39 -3.54 2.05
C LEU A 12 5.51 -3.05 0.90
N GLN A 13 6.13 -2.61 -0.19
CA GLN A 13 5.41 -2.19 -1.38
C GLN A 13 4.59 -3.34 -1.99
N SER A 14 5.15 -4.55 -2.07
CA SER A 14 4.44 -5.74 -2.56
C SER A 14 3.28 -6.11 -1.65
N LEU A 15 3.53 -6.18 -0.34
CA LEU A 15 2.55 -6.54 0.69
C LEU A 15 1.38 -5.54 0.72
N LEU A 16 1.67 -4.24 0.64
CA LEU A 16 0.64 -3.20 0.58
C LEU A 16 -0.20 -3.29 -0.70
N ARG A 17 0.41 -3.59 -1.85
CA ARG A 17 -0.34 -3.83 -3.09
C ARG A 17 -1.29 -5.01 -2.94
N GLU A 18 -0.84 -6.11 -2.35
CA GLU A 18 -1.70 -7.28 -2.12
C GLU A 18 -2.84 -6.98 -1.15
N LEU A 19 -2.58 -6.23 -0.06
CA LEU A 19 -3.64 -5.75 0.83
C LEU A 19 -4.68 -4.94 0.05
N LEU A 20 -4.26 -3.93 -0.72
CA LEU A 20 -5.16 -3.08 -1.49
C LEU A 20 -5.98 -3.87 -2.53
N LYS A 21 -5.38 -4.87 -3.17
CA LYS A 21 -6.11 -5.79 -4.07
C LYS A 21 -7.16 -6.61 -3.31
N SER A 22 -6.81 -7.12 -2.14
CA SER A 22 -7.70 -7.97 -1.34
C SER A 22 -8.94 -7.21 -0.81
N VAL A 23 -8.79 -5.92 -0.50
CA VAL A 23 -9.89 -5.07 -0.04
C VAL A 23 -10.54 -4.26 -1.17
N LYS A 24 -10.10 -4.45 -2.43
CA LYS A 24 -10.53 -3.68 -3.60
C LYS A 24 -12.06 -3.60 -3.73
N ASP A 25 -12.74 -4.73 -3.58
CA ASP A 25 -14.20 -4.77 -3.75
C ASP A 25 -14.92 -3.96 -2.66
N ARG A 26 -14.35 -3.89 -1.45
CA ARG A 26 -14.87 -3.07 -0.35
C ARG A 26 -14.69 -1.58 -0.64
N ILE A 27 -13.50 -1.17 -1.05
CA ILE A 27 -13.19 0.26 -1.30
C ILE A 27 -13.82 0.77 -2.60
N SER A 28 -13.93 -0.06 -3.63
CA SER A 28 -14.55 0.33 -4.91
C SER A 28 -16.07 0.47 -4.83
N GLY A 29 -16.70 -0.17 -3.84
CA GLY A 29 -18.12 0.01 -3.54
C GLY A 29 -18.42 1.24 -2.68
N ALA A 30 -17.41 1.99 -2.25
CA ALA A 30 -17.60 3.17 -1.41
C ALA A 30 -18.25 4.32 -2.21
N PRO A 31 -19.20 5.07 -1.61
CA PRO A 31 -19.90 6.18 -2.27
C PRO A 31 -19.01 7.43 -2.48
N SER A 32 -17.90 7.55 -1.76
CA SER A 32 -16.96 8.66 -1.88
C SER A 32 -15.55 8.24 -1.44
N VAL A 33 -14.56 9.12 -1.69
CA VAL A 33 -13.16 8.90 -1.27
C VAL A 33 -13.04 8.87 0.24
N GLU A 34 -13.71 9.79 0.94
CA GLU A 34 -13.71 9.87 2.41
C GLU A 34 -14.31 8.60 3.02
N CYS A 35 -15.33 8.01 2.37
CA CYS A 35 -15.90 6.74 2.81
C CYS A 35 -14.92 5.57 2.59
N ALA A 36 -14.17 5.57 1.48
CA ALA A 36 -13.13 4.57 1.25
C ALA A 36 -11.98 4.68 2.29
N GLU A 37 -11.58 5.90 2.65
CA GLU A 37 -10.61 6.15 3.72
C GLU A 37 -11.11 5.62 5.07
N GLU A 38 -12.37 5.87 5.41
CA GLU A 38 -12.99 5.37 6.64
C GLU A 38 -13.01 3.84 6.68
N ILE A 39 -13.30 3.18 5.54
CA ILE A 39 -13.22 1.72 5.42
C ILE A 39 -11.80 1.22 5.70
N LEU A 40 -10.78 1.87 5.13
CA LEU A 40 -9.39 1.50 5.35
C LEU A 40 -8.95 1.71 6.80
N LEU A 41 -9.39 2.81 7.43
CA LEU A 41 -9.06 3.15 8.81
C LEU A 41 -9.59 2.11 9.81
N HIS A 42 -10.77 1.54 9.53
CA HIS A 42 -11.45 0.58 10.40
C HIS A 42 -11.32 -0.87 9.92
N LEU A 43 -10.30 -1.21 9.11
CA LEU A 43 -10.11 -2.59 8.67
C LEU A 43 -9.91 -3.56 9.83
N GLU A 44 -9.21 -3.16 10.89
CA GLU A 44 -9.02 -4.01 12.08
C GLU A 44 -10.35 -4.40 12.73
N GLU A 45 -11.30 -3.48 12.76
CA GLU A 45 -12.60 -3.69 13.38
C GLU A 45 -13.60 -4.40 12.44
N THR A 46 -13.51 -4.14 11.14
CA THR A 46 -14.53 -4.54 10.16
C THR A 46 -14.15 -5.76 9.32
N ASP A 47 -12.87 -6.14 9.29
CA ASP A 47 -12.38 -7.29 8.53
C ASP A 47 -11.91 -8.41 9.45
N LYS A 48 -12.63 -9.53 9.43
CA LYS A 48 -12.31 -10.73 10.22
C LYS A 48 -10.97 -11.36 9.83
N ASN A 49 -10.48 -11.09 8.62
CA ASN A 49 -9.20 -11.58 8.12
C ASN A 49 -8.07 -10.57 8.31
N PHE A 50 -8.31 -9.43 8.98
CA PHE A 50 -7.32 -8.36 9.10
C PHE A 50 -5.94 -8.86 9.57
N HIS A 51 -5.91 -9.71 10.61
CA HIS A 51 -4.67 -10.26 11.13
C HIS A 51 -4.01 -11.34 10.25
N ASN A 52 -4.70 -11.82 9.21
CA ASN A 52 -4.18 -12.83 8.29
C ASN A 52 -3.44 -12.21 7.09
N TYR A 53 -3.57 -10.91 6.86
CA TYR A 53 -2.81 -10.24 5.80
C TYR A 53 -1.31 -10.26 6.11
N GLU A 54 -0.52 -10.67 5.14
CA GLU A 54 0.95 -10.69 5.26
C GLU A 54 1.51 -9.29 5.58
N PHE A 55 0.91 -8.23 5.03
CA PHE A 55 1.22 -6.85 5.41
C PHE A 55 1.06 -6.59 6.93
N VAL A 56 -0.04 -7.07 7.52
CA VAL A 56 -0.33 -6.87 8.95
C VAL A 56 0.60 -7.73 9.82
N LYS A 57 0.93 -8.94 9.38
CA LYS A 57 1.91 -9.80 10.06
C LYS A 57 3.29 -9.17 10.05
N TYR A 58 3.73 -8.67 8.90
CA TYR A 58 5.01 -7.97 8.75
C TYR A 58 5.10 -6.77 9.70
N LEU A 59 4.06 -5.92 9.76
CA LEU A 59 4.05 -4.77 10.68
C LEU A 59 4.10 -5.20 12.15
N ARG A 60 3.39 -6.28 12.52
CA ARG A 60 3.42 -6.82 13.88
C ARG A 60 4.83 -7.29 14.26
N GLU A 61 5.47 -8.06 13.38
CA GLU A 61 6.83 -8.56 13.59
C GLU A 61 7.86 -7.42 13.65
N TYR A 62 7.70 -6.39 12.83
CA TYR A 62 8.53 -5.17 12.91
C TYR A 62 8.39 -4.46 14.27
N VAL A 63 7.16 -4.33 14.77
CA VAL A 63 6.91 -3.73 16.09
C VAL A 63 7.50 -4.60 17.21
N GLU A 64 7.30 -5.91 17.14
CA GLU A 64 7.82 -6.87 18.12
C GLU A 64 9.35 -6.88 18.16
N SER A 65 10.01 -6.97 17.00
CA SER A 65 11.48 -6.93 16.91
C SER A 65 12.06 -5.59 17.36
N SER A 66 11.33 -4.49 17.16
CA SER A 66 11.80 -3.15 17.54
C SER A 66 11.59 -2.83 19.02
N LEU A 67 10.56 -3.38 19.66
CA LEU A 67 10.17 -3.03 21.04
C LEU A 67 10.29 -4.17 22.04
N GLY A 68 10.53 -5.40 21.60
CA GLY A 68 10.60 -6.58 22.47
C GLY A 68 11.57 -6.37 23.63
N THR A 69 12.79 -5.91 23.35
CA THR A 69 13.80 -5.64 24.39
C THR A 69 13.39 -4.49 25.32
N VAL A 70 12.73 -3.44 24.79
CA VAL A 70 12.24 -2.30 25.61
C VAL A 70 11.13 -2.77 26.56
N ILE A 71 10.27 -3.66 26.09
CA ILE A 71 9.19 -4.25 26.90
C ILE A 71 9.78 -5.14 27.99
N GLU A 72 10.78 -5.98 27.66
CA GLU A 72 11.50 -6.81 28.62
C GLU A 72 12.19 -5.96 29.69
N GLU A 73 12.95 -4.92 29.29
CA GLU A 73 13.63 -4.00 30.20
C GLU A 73 12.65 -3.27 31.14
N GLU A 74 11.55 -2.71 30.62
CA GLU A 74 10.56 -2.05 31.47
C GLU A 74 9.86 -3.06 32.40
N THR A 75 9.61 -4.29 31.95
CA THR A 75 9.05 -5.36 32.79
C THR A 75 9.99 -5.72 33.94
N GLU A 76 11.29 -5.83 33.68
CA GLU A 76 12.31 -6.06 34.70
C GLU A 76 12.41 -4.89 35.69
N ASN A 77 12.32 -3.64 35.22
CA ASN A 77 12.37 -2.45 36.07
C ASN A 77 11.24 -2.42 37.12
N PHE A 78 10.04 -2.87 36.77
CA PHE A 78 8.92 -2.98 37.72
C PHE A 78 9.08 -4.11 38.74
N THR A 79 9.75 -5.21 38.37
CA THR A 79 10.00 -6.32 39.30
C THR A 79 11.16 -6.03 40.28
N ARG A 80 12.09 -5.14 39.91
CA ARG A 80 13.19 -4.68 40.78
C ARG A 80 12.84 -3.50 41.70
N GLY A 81 11.84 -2.69 41.34
CA GLY A 81 11.56 -1.39 41.95
C GLY A 81 10.82 -1.40 43.30
N ASP A 82 10.09 -2.47 43.64
CA ASP A 82 9.27 -2.51 44.86
C ASP A 82 9.79 -3.51 45.89
N GLY A 83 10.56 -2.98 46.83
CA GLY A 83 11.10 -3.75 47.95
C GLY A 83 10.09 -4.12 49.04
N HIS A 84 8.80 -3.73 49.01
CA HIS A 84 7.88 -4.05 50.13
C HIS A 84 6.34 -3.91 49.91
N ALA A 85 5.80 -3.84 48.69
CA ALA A 85 4.36 -3.70 48.50
C ALA A 85 3.75 -4.89 47.74
N ILE A 86 2.57 -5.33 48.17
CA ILE A 86 1.71 -6.29 47.49
C ILE A 86 1.74 -5.97 45.99
N GLY A 87 2.27 -6.89 45.19
CA GLY A 87 2.59 -6.64 43.78
C GLY A 87 1.37 -6.11 43.03
N PRO A 88 1.55 -5.12 42.13
CA PRO A 88 0.46 -4.68 41.26
C PRO A 88 -0.11 -5.89 40.54
N GLY A 89 -1.45 -6.00 40.48
CA GLY A 89 -2.09 -7.03 39.68
C GLY A 89 -1.56 -7.01 38.24
N GLN A 90 -1.55 -8.16 37.57
CA GLN A 90 -0.97 -8.30 36.22
C GLN A 90 -1.47 -7.22 35.24
N ASP A 91 -2.76 -6.86 35.32
CA ASP A 91 -3.36 -5.80 34.51
C ASP A 91 -2.72 -4.42 34.76
N THR A 92 -2.39 -4.09 36.01
CA THR A 92 -1.71 -2.85 36.39
C THR A 92 -0.27 -2.82 35.88
N LEU A 93 0.42 -3.97 35.92
CA LEU A 93 1.78 -4.11 35.38
C LEU A 93 1.80 -3.93 33.86
N VAL A 94 0.93 -4.63 33.14
CA VAL A 94 0.79 -4.52 31.68
C VAL A 94 0.49 -3.08 31.26
N HIS A 95 -0.40 -2.40 31.99
CA HIS A 95 -0.73 -1.01 31.71
C HIS A 95 0.48 -0.08 31.92
N ALA A 96 1.23 -0.26 33.01
CA ALA A 96 2.39 0.54 33.33
C ALA A 96 3.53 0.34 32.32
N VAL A 97 3.84 -0.92 31.97
CA VAL A 97 4.84 -1.27 30.94
C VAL A 97 4.43 -0.68 29.60
N THR A 98 3.18 -0.89 29.16
CA THR A 98 2.66 -0.34 27.89
C THR A 98 2.82 1.18 27.82
N LYS A 99 2.48 1.88 28.91
CA LYS A 99 2.63 3.34 28.99
C LYS A 99 4.09 3.75 28.82
N ARG A 100 5.01 3.11 29.55
CA ARG A 100 6.45 3.42 29.52
C ARG A 100 7.07 3.12 28.18
N THR A 101 6.76 1.97 27.58
CA THR A 101 7.18 1.63 26.22
C THR A 101 6.73 2.68 25.22
N ARG A 102 5.47 3.17 25.28
CA ARG A 102 4.98 4.25 24.40
C ARG A 102 5.69 5.60 24.61
N GLU A 103 6.15 5.87 25.83
CA GLU A 103 6.88 7.11 26.16
C GLU A 103 8.36 7.06 25.74
N SER A 104 8.91 5.85 25.54
CA SER A 104 10.30 5.59 25.19
C SER A 104 10.73 6.28 23.88
N THR A 105 12.03 6.59 23.79
CA THR A 105 12.60 7.16 22.56
C THR A 105 12.57 6.15 21.42
N GLN A 106 12.76 4.87 21.73
CA GLN A 106 12.72 3.75 20.78
C GLN A 106 11.36 3.64 20.10
N TYR A 107 10.25 3.69 20.85
CA TYR A 107 8.90 3.68 20.28
C TYR A 107 8.67 4.88 19.36
N LYS A 108 9.04 6.09 19.81
CA LYS A 108 8.89 7.32 19.02
C LYS A 108 9.71 7.25 17.73
N GLN A 109 10.95 6.77 17.79
CA GLN A 109 11.81 6.61 16.64
C GLN A 109 11.26 5.56 15.67
N MET A 110 10.90 4.38 16.17
CA MET A 110 10.28 3.31 15.37
C MET A 110 9.03 3.82 14.64
N MET A 111 8.13 4.53 15.34
CA MET A 111 6.90 5.07 14.74
C MET A 111 7.21 6.12 13.66
N GLN A 112 8.19 7.00 13.88
CA GLN A 112 8.60 7.99 12.88
C GLN A 112 9.22 7.32 11.65
N THR A 113 10.11 6.35 11.86
CA THR A 113 10.75 5.57 10.78
C THR A 113 9.68 4.85 9.96
N LEU A 114 8.78 4.12 10.62
CA LEU A 114 7.69 3.41 9.94
C LEU A 114 6.80 4.36 9.14
N LYS A 115 6.42 5.51 9.73
CA LYS A 115 5.62 6.54 9.03
C LYS A 115 6.35 7.05 7.78
N GLN A 116 7.64 7.39 7.89
CA GLN A 116 8.40 7.91 6.75
C GLN A 116 8.54 6.88 5.63
N THR A 117 8.86 5.64 5.97
CA THR A 117 8.96 4.55 5.00
C THR A 117 7.63 4.29 4.31
N MET A 118 6.53 4.22 5.06
CA MET A 118 5.20 4.03 4.47
C MET A 118 4.80 5.17 3.52
N MET A 119 5.17 6.42 3.81
CA MET A 119 4.96 7.53 2.87
C MET A 119 5.71 7.30 1.55
N VAL A 120 7.01 6.96 1.61
CA VAL A 120 7.82 6.66 0.42
C VAL A 120 7.24 5.49 -0.38
N VAL A 121 6.84 4.42 0.30
CA VAL A 121 6.23 3.25 -0.34
C VAL A 121 4.94 3.65 -1.07
N VAL A 122 4.03 4.39 -0.42
CA VAL A 122 2.78 4.84 -1.04
C VAL A 122 3.04 5.78 -2.22
N GLU A 123 3.97 6.72 -2.09
CA GLU A 123 4.38 7.60 -3.21
C GLU A 123 4.91 6.80 -4.41
N SER A 124 5.76 5.78 -4.16
CA SER A 124 6.22 4.85 -5.20
C SER A 124 5.05 4.08 -5.84
N LEU A 125 4.05 3.68 -5.06
CA LEU A 125 2.85 3.03 -5.60
C LEU A 125 2.07 3.93 -6.56
N ILE A 126 1.88 5.20 -6.18
CA ILE A 126 1.17 6.22 -6.97
C ILE A 126 1.94 6.48 -8.27
N ASN A 127 3.24 6.76 -8.17
CA ASN A 127 4.08 7.03 -9.35
C ASN A 127 4.04 5.88 -10.36
N LYS A 128 4.18 4.63 -9.89
CA LYS A 128 4.07 3.45 -10.77
C LYS A 128 2.69 3.32 -11.40
N PHE A 129 1.62 3.62 -10.66
CA PHE A 129 0.26 3.58 -11.20
C PHE A 129 0.07 4.64 -12.31
N GLU A 130 0.55 5.86 -12.10
CA GLU A 130 0.49 6.93 -13.09
C GLU A 130 1.31 6.59 -14.35
N GLU A 131 2.53 6.06 -14.18
CA GLU A 131 3.36 5.59 -15.30
C GLU A 131 2.68 4.48 -16.12
N ASP A 132 2.04 3.52 -15.45
CA ASP A 132 1.36 2.40 -16.12
C ASP A 132 0.12 2.88 -16.90
N GLN A 133 -0.60 3.88 -16.37
CA GLN A 133 -1.73 4.51 -17.07
C GLN A 133 -1.27 5.25 -18.33
N LEU A 134 -0.19 6.03 -18.25
CA LEU A 134 0.37 6.73 -19.42
C LEU A 134 0.83 5.77 -20.52
N LYS A 135 1.51 4.67 -20.15
CA LYS A 135 1.95 3.64 -21.10
C LYS A 135 0.75 2.98 -21.78
N LYS A 136 -0.32 2.70 -21.04
CA LYS A 136 -1.55 2.13 -21.59
C LYS A 136 -2.21 3.06 -22.60
N GLU A 137 -2.34 4.35 -22.28
CA GLU A 137 -2.88 5.36 -23.20
C GLU A 137 -2.04 5.49 -24.48
N GLU A 138 -0.71 5.41 -24.38
CA GLU A 138 0.17 5.47 -25.54
C GLU A 138 0.00 4.25 -26.46
N MET A 139 -0.13 3.05 -25.89
CA MET A 139 -0.40 1.84 -26.66
C MET A 139 -1.77 1.89 -27.34
N ASP A 140 -2.81 2.32 -26.62
CA ASP A 140 -4.16 2.43 -27.17
C ASP A 140 -4.22 3.41 -28.36
N ARG A 141 -3.48 4.53 -28.29
CA ARG A 141 -3.34 5.49 -29.41
C ARG A 141 -2.61 4.88 -30.61
N LYS A 142 -1.54 4.12 -30.38
CA LYS A 142 -0.78 3.44 -31.45
C LYS A 142 -1.66 2.41 -32.17
N SER A 143 -2.41 1.60 -31.42
CA SER A 143 -3.31 0.59 -31.99
C SER A 143 -4.46 1.21 -32.80
N GLN A 144 -5.03 2.33 -32.36
CA GLN A 144 -6.04 3.07 -33.14
C GLN A 144 -5.45 3.68 -34.42
N HIS A 145 -4.22 4.20 -34.37
CA HIS A 145 -3.55 4.76 -35.53
C HIS A 145 -3.24 3.69 -36.60
N GLU A 146 -2.76 2.51 -36.19
CA GLU A 146 -2.46 1.38 -37.08
C GLU A 146 -3.73 0.79 -37.73
N GLN A 147 -4.84 0.70 -37.00
CA GLN A 147 -6.13 0.27 -37.57
C GLN A 147 -6.67 1.28 -38.59
N SER A 148 -6.46 2.58 -38.36
CA SER A 148 -6.89 3.64 -39.28
C SER A 148 -6.01 3.74 -40.53
N SER A 149 -4.70 3.48 -40.42
CA SER A 149 -3.76 3.56 -41.55
C SER A 149 -3.81 2.35 -42.47
N SER A 150 -4.22 1.18 -41.96
CA SER A 150 -4.44 -0.04 -42.75
C SER A 150 -5.60 0.08 -43.77
N HIS A 151 -6.49 1.07 -43.65
CA HIS A 151 -7.63 1.25 -44.55
C HIS A 151 -7.35 2.15 -45.76
N TYR A 152 -6.14 2.71 -45.90
CA TYR A 152 -5.82 3.72 -46.93
C TYR A 152 -4.83 3.30 -48.01
N THR A 153 -4.43 2.02 -48.11
CA THR A 153 -3.46 1.57 -49.14
C THR A 153 -3.92 0.38 -49.99
N GLU A 154 -5.21 0.23 -50.25
CA GLU A 154 -5.71 -0.71 -51.26
C GLU A 154 -6.81 -0.07 -52.11
N ASN A 155 -6.45 0.89 -52.97
CA ASN A 155 -7.31 1.21 -54.11
C ASN A 155 -6.50 1.76 -55.30
N CYS A 156 -5.56 0.95 -55.79
CA CYS A 156 -5.09 1.07 -57.17
C CYS A 156 -6.04 0.27 -58.08
N SER A 157 -7.22 0.81 -58.36
CA SER A 157 -8.10 0.32 -59.42
C SER A 157 -8.16 1.35 -60.52
N ASP A 158 -7.18 1.29 -61.44
CA ASP A 158 -7.25 1.96 -62.74
C ASP A 158 -8.46 1.38 -63.50
N SER A 159 -9.51 2.19 -63.65
CA SER A 159 -10.62 1.89 -64.54
C SER A 159 -10.89 3.12 -65.37
N ASP A 160 -10.17 3.17 -66.48
CA ASP A 160 -10.29 4.11 -67.58
C ASP A 160 -11.65 3.93 -68.26
N SER A 161 -12.53 4.93 -68.17
CA SER A 161 -13.74 4.99 -68.99
C SER A 161 -13.94 6.40 -69.51
N SER A 162 -13.36 6.65 -70.68
CA SER A 162 -13.49 7.87 -71.47
C SER A 162 -14.92 8.00 -72.02
N PHE A 163 -15.65 9.00 -71.56
CA PHE A 163 -16.92 9.42 -72.12
C PHE A 163 -16.68 10.48 -73.19
N ASN A 164 -16.80 10.08 -74.46
CA ASN A 164 -17.08 10.97 -75.58
C ASN A 164 -17.43 10.16 -76.83
N GLN A 165 -18.69 10.17 -77.26
CA GLN A 165 -19.03 10.62 -78.62
C GLN A 165 -20.53 10.92 -78.75
N VAL A 166 -20.85 12.20 -78.91
CA VAL A 166 -22.07 12.69 -79.56
C VAL A 166 -21.94 12.45 -81.07
N ILE A 167 -23.07 12.43 -81.79
CA ILE A 167 -23.29 12.46 -83.26
C ILE A 167 -23.61 11.05 -83.83
N VAL A 168 -24.76 10.71 -84.45
CA VAL A 168 -25.88 11.43 -85.12
C VAL A 168 -27.22 10.88 -84.63
#